data_AF-A0A1F8QQ47-F1
#
_entry.id   AF-A0A1F8QQ47-F1
#
_cell.length_a   1.000
_cell.length_b   1.000
_cell.length_c   1.000
_cell.angle_alpha   90.00
_cell.angle_beta   90.00
_cell.angle_gamma   90.00
#
_symmetry.space_group_name_H-M   'P 1'
#
loop_
_entity.id
_entity.type
_entity.pdbx_description
1 polymer ?
#
loop_
_entity_poly.entity_id
_entity_poly.type
_entity_poly.pdbx_seq_one_letter_code
_entity_poly.pdbx_strand_id
1 'polypeptide(L)'
;MFSNKRFFTIVTVITLMALLPTAALAAAFSVDGWTITYPSSYSSCNPVDNIVFDKGDTTNYIKYRFLRWDYTTNRGIELGNGILYDDAVVPFPYGSVTGTLTFVVDVEVFNTSGALVTKGGQQWKITCEPPPGGEGCTPGYWRNHFEDWPPTGYSPADIFDTVFGTAYFTPTYTLGQAINQGGGGLNRLARHGTAALLSAAHPDVDYPYTVAEVIFMVQAGMIDPLAAANELGCHIP
;
A
#
# COMPACT_ATOMS: atom_id res chain seq x y z
N MET A 1 43.34 -51.09 -33.61
CA MET A 1 42.92 -51.02 -32.19
C MET A 1 42.31 -49.63 -31.94
N PHE A 2 41.01 -49.64 -31.63
CA PHE A 2 40.17 -48.58 -31.04
C PHE A 2 40.07 -47.19 -31.69
N SER A 3 39.00 -47.06 -32.49
CA SER A 3 38.33 -45.83 -32.89
C SER A 3 37.55 -45.24 -31.71
N ASN A 4 37.94 -44.07 -31.20
CA ASN A 4 37.16 -43.30 -30.23
C ASN A 4 36.31 -42.23 -30.94
N LYS A 5 35.08 -42.61 -31.32
CA LYS A 5 34.05 -41.66 -31.72
C LYS A 5 33.58 -40.91 -30.47
N ARG A 6 33.92 -39.62 -30.38
CA ARG A 6 33.38 -38.72 -29.35
C ARG A 6 31.91 -38.45 -29.69
N PHE A 7 31.00 -39.07 -28.93
CA PHE A 7 29.58 -38.73 -28.93
C PHE A 7 29.42 -37.30 -28.38
N PHE A 8 29.00 -36.37 -29.23
CA PHE A 8 28.48 -35.08 -28.79
C PHE A 8 27.04 -35.27 -28.35
N THR A 9 26.80 -35.33 -27.05
CA THR A 9 25.46 -35.26 -26.48
C THR A 9 24.95 -33.83 -26.65
N ILE A 10 24.02 -33.62 -27.58
CA ILE A 10 23.26 -32.37 -27.70
C ILE A 10 22.34 -32.31 -26.46
N VAL A 11 22.72 -31.50 -25.48
CA VAL A 11 21.83 -31.14 -24.36
C VAL A 11 20.87 -30.09 -24.90
N THR A 12 19.70 -30.54 -25.33
CA THR A 12 18.59 -29.65 -25.65
C THR A 12 18.12 -29.01 -24.35
N VAL A 13 18.51 -27.74 -24.12
CA VAL A 13 17.97 -26.93 -23.03
C VAL A 13 16.51 -26.63 -23.39
N ILE A 14 15.59 -27.45 -22.89
CA ILE A 14 14.17 -27.12 -22.88
C ILE A 14 14.03 -26.04 -21.80
N THR A 15 14.00 -24.77 -22.22
CA THR A 15 13.55 -23.66 -21.39
C THR A 15 12.07 -23.89 -21.12
N LEU A 16 11.79 -24.62 -20.03
CA LEU A 16 10.48 -24.62 -19.41
C LEU A 16 10.27 -23.20 -18.90
N MET A 17 9.54 -22.38 -19.66
CA MET A 17 9.00 -21.11 -19.18
C MET A 17 8.00 -21.46 -18.07
N ALA A 18 8.53 -21.65 -16.86
CA ALA A 18 7.71 -21.56 -15.66
C ALA A 18 7.17 -20.13 -15.67
N LEU A 19 5.85 -19.98 -15.78
CA LEU A 19 5.15 -18.78 -15.38
C LEU A 19 5.47 -18.57 -13.89
N LEU A 20 6.55 -17.83 -13.63
CA LEU A 20 6.91 -17.42 -12.30
C LEU A 20 5.77 -16.51 -11.82
N PRO A 21 5.18 -16.75 -10.64
CA PRO A 21 4.38 -15.72 -9.99
C PRO A 21 5.29 -14.51 -9.87
N THR A 22 4.79 -13.37 -10.33
CA THR A 22 5.54 -12.13 -10.48
C THR A 22 6.42 -11.85 -9.27
N ALA A 23 7.74 -11.92 -9.45
CA ALA A 23 8.69 -11.63 -8.38
C ALA A 23 8.57 -10.17 -7.96
N ALA A 24 8.35 -9.92 -6.66
CA ALA A 24 8.36 -8.59 -6.11
C ALA A 24 9.70 -7.89 -6.42
N LEU A 25 9.66 -6.63 -6.83
CA LEU A 25 10.86 -5.83 -6.94
C LEU A 25 11.27 -5.44 -5.51
N ALA A 26 12.50 -5.82 -5.11
CA ALA A 26 13.09 -5.45 -3.83
C ALA A 26 14.18 -4.39 -4.02
N ALA A 27 14.31 -3.47 -3.07
CA ALA A 27 15.41 -2.52 -2.97
C ALA A 27 16.16 -2.73 -1.65
N ALA A 28 17.36 -2.17 -1.54
CA ALA A 28 18.15 -2.28 -0.33
C ALA A 28 18.90 -0.98 -0.02
N PHE A 29 19.18 -0.75 1.25
CA PHE A 29 20.14 0.25 1.71
C PHE A 29 21.04 -0.35 2.79
N SER A 30 22.22 0.26 2.97
CA SER A 30 23.16 -0.20 3.98
C SER A 30 23.48 0.89 4.99
N VAL A 31 23.71 0.48 6.24
CA VAL A 31 24.14 1.35 7.34
C VAL A 31 25.09 0.58 8.24
N ASP A 32 26.35 1.04 8.33
CA ASP A 32 27.37 0.47 9.22
C ASP A 32 27.57 -1.06 9.10
N GLY A 33 27.67 -1.54 7.85
CA GLY A 33 27.83 -2.97 7.55
C GLY A 33 26.51 -3.74 7.43
N TRP A 34 25.44 -3.26 8.07
CA TRP A 34 24.11 -3.84 7.88
C TRP A 34 23.57 -3.50 6.50
N THR A 35 22.93 -4.46 5.85
CA THR A 35 22.15 -4.30 4.62
C THR A 35 20.70 -4.66 4.90
N ILE A 36 19.80 -3.74 4.62
CA ILE A 36 18.37 -3.88 4.86
C ILE A 36 17.69 -3.94 3.51
N THR A 37 17.09 -5.08 3.20
CA THR A 37 16.32 -5.31 1.97
C THR A 37 14.83 -5.19 2.27
N TYR A 38 14.13 -4.44 1.43
CA TYR A 38 12.72 -4.11 1.59
C TYR A 38 12.00 -4.15 0.23
N PRO A 39 10.70 -4.46 0.21
CA PRO A 39 9.95 -4.51 -1.04
C PRO A 39 9.73 -3.11 -1.60
N SER A 40 10.07 -2.88 -2.88
CA SER A 40 10.03 -1.56 -3.54
C SER A 40 8.93 -1.40 -4.59
N SER A 41 8.35 -2.49 -5.09
CA SER A 41 7.04 -2.48 -5.78
C SER A 41 6.46 -3.89 -5.93
N TYR A 42 5.12 -3.97 -6.03
CA TYR A 42 4.40 -5.23 -6.25
C TYR A 42 3.51 -5.12 -7.48
N SER A 43 3.54 -6.14 -8.33
CA SER A 43 2.59 -6.32 -9.43
C SER A 43 1.32 -7.08 -9.04
N SER A 44 1.24 -7.64 -7.82
CA SER A 44 0.10 -8.51 -7.42
C SER A 44 -0.37 -8.37 -5.97
N CYS A 45 0.13 -7.38 -5.21
CA CYS A 45 -0.34 -7.00 -3.86
C CYS A 45 -0.66 -8.15 -2.90
N ASN A 46 0.04 -9.27 -3.04
CA ASN A 46 -0.10 -10.42 -2.18
C ASN A 46 0.96 -10.34 -1.07
N PRO A 47 0.55 -10.35 0.21
CA PRO A 47 1.42 -10.05 1.34
C PRO A 47 2.20 -11.30 1.75
N VAL A 48 3.41 -11.49 1.23
CA VAL A 48 4.34 -12.46 1.82
C VAL A 48 5.82 -12.12 1.69
N ASP A 49 6.19 -10.84 1.54
CA ASP A 49 7.61 -10.49 1.68
C ASP A 49 7.97 -10.14 3.11
N ASN A 50 9.27 -10.14 3.36
CA ASN A 50 9.87 -9.81 4.63
C ASN A 50 10.82 -8.63 4.44
N ILE A 51 11.04 -7.89 5.53
CA ILE A 51 12.22 -7.04 5.62
C ILE A 51 13.36 -7.95 6.05
N VAL A 52 14.43 -8.00 5.25
CA VAL A 52 15.62 -8.80 5.55
C VAL A 52 16.70 -7.86 6.06
N PHE A 53 17.19 -8.15 7.26
CA PHE A 53 18.33 -7.49 7.87
C PHE A 53 19.51 -8.46 7.80
N ASP A 54 20.50 -8.10 7.00
CA ASP A 54 21.78 -8.80 6.89
C ASP A 54 22.82 -7.95 7.62
N LYS A 55 23.53 -8.54 8.57
CA LYS A 55 24.51 -7.86 9.41
C LYS A 55 25.85 -7.66 8.72
N GLY A 56 26.21 -8.50 7.76
CA GLY A 56 27.57 -8.57 7.23
C GLY A 56 28.61 -8.82 8.33
N ASP A 57 29.82 -8.24 8.17
CA ASP A 57 30.97 -8.49 9.06
C ASP A 57 31.06 -7.55 10.28
N THR A 58 30.06 -6.70 10.53
CA THR A 58 30.10 -5.75 11.66
C THR A 58 29.89 -6.46 13.00
N THR A 59 30.45 -5.91 14.08
CA THR A 59 30.14 -6.37 15.45
C THR A 59 28.98 -5.61 16.10
N ASN A 60 28.48 -4.57 15.42
CA ASN A 60 27.48 -3.67 15.96
C ASN A 60 26.07 -4.27 15.81
N TYR A 61 25.19 -3.98 16.77
CA TYR A 61 23.79 -4.41 16.76
C TYR A 61 22.88 -3.24 16.42
N ILE A 62 21.67 -3.51 15.96
CA ILE A 62 20.73 -2.46 15.57
C ILE A 62 19.47 -2.46 16.43
N LYS A 63 18.88 -1.27 16.57
CA LYS A 63 17.46 -1.10 16.93
C LYS A 63 16.74 -0.59 15.70
N TYR A 64 15.64 -1.23 15.33
CA TYR A 64 14.83 -0.80 14.19
C TYR A 64 13.44 -0.35 14.65
N ARG A 65 12.86 0.57 13.88
CA ARG A 65 11.43 0.86 13.87
C ARG A 65 10.95 0.79 12.45
N PHE A 66 9.85 0.08 12.26
CA PHE A 66 9.16 -0.04 10.99
C PHE A 66 7.82 0.69 11.11
N LEU A 67 7.58 1.63 10.21
CA LEU A 67 6.48 2.57 10.27
C LEU A 67 5.74 2.60 8.93
N ARG A 68 4.44 2.88 9.00
CA ARG A 68 3.66 3.42 7.89
C ARG A 68 3.55 4.93 8.06
N TRP A 69 3.83 5.70 7.01
CA TRP A 69 3.66 7.15 7.08
C TRP A 69 2.20 7.54 6.81
N ASP A 70 1.58 8.22 7.77
CA ASP A 70 0.28 8.86 7.58
C ASP A 70 0.49 10.35 7.28
N TYR A 71 0.22 10.74 6.03
CA TYR A 71 0.31 12.12 5.58
C TYR A 71 -0.79 13.02 6.14
N THR A 72 -1.87 12.45 6.64
CA THR A 72 -2.99 13.21 7.21
C THR A 72 -2.60 13.80 8.55
N THR A 73 -2.00 12.98 9.41
CA THR A 73 -1.50 13.42 10.72
C THR A 73 -0.03 13.86 10.68
N ASN A 74 0.64 13.65 9.54
CA ASN A 74 2.08 13.84 9.35
C ASN A 74 2.91 13.08 10.40
N ARG A 75 2.54 11.82 10.65
CA ARG A 75 3.16 10.96 11.67
C ARG A 75 3.42 9.56 11.12
N GLY A 76 4.50 8.95 11.59
CA GLY A 76 4.74 7.52 11.42
C GLY A 76 3.89 6.72 12.40
N ILE A 77 3.06 5.82 11.88
CA ILE A 77 2.35 4.79 12.63
C ILE A 77 3.27 3.59 12.74
N GLU A 78 3.68 3.22 13.95
CA GLU A 78 4.58 2.09 14.16
C GLU A 78 3.87 0.76 13.91
N LEU A 79 4.47 -0.04 13.03
CA LEU A 79 4.00 -1.37 12.65
C LEU A 79 4.85 -2.47 13.29
N GLY A 80 6.09 -2.15 13.67
CA GLY A 80 6.96 -3.06 14.40
C GLY A 80 8.24 -2.38 14.84
N ASN A 81 8.87 -2.92 15.87
CA ASN A 81 10.18 -2.49 16.35
C ASN A 81 10.94 -3.70 16.90
N GLY A 82 12.25 -3.55 17.07
CA GLY A 82 13.03 -4.59 17.73
C GLY A 82 14.51 -4.27 17.83
N ILE A 83 15.24 -5.17 18.50
CA ILE A 83 16.70 -5.13 18.62
C ILE A 83 17.23 -6.40 17.94
N LEU A 84 18.15 -6.22 17.00
CA LEU A 84 18.76 -7.32 16.25
C LEU A 84 20.26 -7.34 16.50
N TYR A 85 20.74 -8.49 16.97
CA TYR A 85 22.17 -8.76 17.20
C TYR A 85 22.80 -9.58 16.07
N ASP A 86 21.98 -10.14 15.19
CA ASP A 86 22.35 -11.02 14.10
C ASP A 86 21.34 -10.86 12.95
N ASP A 87 21.60 -11.56 11.84
CA ASP A 87 20.71 -11.59 10.68
C ASP A 87 19.27 -11.91 11.10
N ALA A 88 18.32 -11.22 10.47
CA ALA A 88 16.92 -11.44 10.77
C ALA A 88 16.03 -11.23 9.55
N VAL A 89 15.00 -12.06 9.50
CA VAL A 89 13.89 -11.92 8.57
C VAL A 89 12.70 -11.48 9.39
N VAL A 90 12.33 -10.20 9.27
CA VAL A 90 11.21 -9.63 10.00
C VAL A 90 10.00 -9.63 9.07
N PRO A 91 8.86 -10.21 9.49
CA PRO A 91 7.64 -10.13 8.72
C PRO A 91 7.34 -8.67 8.36
N PHE A 92 6.83 -8.48 7.16
CA PHE A 92 6.31 -7.19 6.72
C PHE A 92 4.78 -7.27 6.84
N PRO A 93 4.18 -7.03 8.03
CA PRO A 93 2.76 -7.26 8.28
C PRO A 93 1.93 -6.07 7.80
N TYR A 94 1.93 -5.83 6.50
CA TYR A 94 0.95 -4.95 5.89
C TYR A 94 -0.12 -5.84 5.22
N GLY A 95 -1.39 -5.53 5.47
CA GLY A 95 -2.49 -6.28 4.86
C GLY A 95 -2.50 -6.14 3.34
N SER A 96 -3.40 -6.86 2.67
CA SER A 96 -3.71 -6.62 1.26
C SER A 96 -3.99 -5.13 1.05
N VAL A 97 -3.18 -4.50 0.21
CA VAL A 97 -3.27 -3.08 -0.08
C VAL A 97 -3.69 -2.85 -1.50
N THR A 98 -4.55 -1.87 -1.68
CA THR A 98 -4.92 -1.27 -2.96
C THR A 98 -4.46 0.19 -2.95
N GLY A 99 -3.76 0.66 -3.99
CA GLY A 99 -3.23 2.02 -4.03
C GLY A 99 -1.81 2.20 -3.50
N THR A 100 -1.42 3.46 -3.20
CA THR A 100 -0.03 3.77 -2.78
C THR A 100 0.09 3.97 -1.27
N LEU A 101 0.97 3.20 -0.63
CA LEU A 101 1.40 3.39 0.75
C LEU A 101 2.85 3.83 0.83
N THR A 102 3.14 4.70 1.81
CA THR A 102 4.51 5.04 2.18
C THR A 102 4.90 4.31 3.45
N PHE A 103 6.04 3.63 3.39
CA PHE A 103 6.65 2.90 4.49
C PHE A 103 7.99 3.51 4.84
N VAL A 104 8.36 3.39 6.10
CA VAL A 104 9.65 3.86 6.63
C VAL A 104 10.26 2.76 7.48
N VAL A 105 11.55 2.53 7.31
CA VAL A 105 12.37 1.77 8.26
C VAL A 105 13.44 2.71 8.79
N ASP A 106 13.41 2.93 10.10
CA ASP A 106 14.44 3.65 10.83
C ASP A 106 15.34 2.62 11.53
N VAL A 107 16.64 2.84 11.48
CA VAL A 107 17.66 1.97 12.08
C VAL A 107 18.63 2.83 12.89
N GLU A 108 18.83 2.47 14.14
CA GLU A 108 19.86 3.01 15.01
C GLU A 108 20.90 1.92 15.27
N VAL A 109 22.17 2.20 14.98
CA VAL A 109 23.25 1.23 15.13
C VAL A 109 24.02 1.50 16.42
N PHE A 110 24.28 0.45 17.19
CA PHE A 110 24.95 0.51 18.48
C PHE A 110 26.15 -0.43 18.49
N ASN A 111 27.25 0.03 19.09
CA ASN A 111 28.39 -0.83 19.32
C ASN A 111 28.16 -1.79 20.50
N THR A 112 29.10 -2.71 20.71
CA THR A 112 29.02 -3.72 21.80
C THR A 112 29.00 -3.13 23.21
N SER A 113 29.44 -1.87 23.39
CA SER A 113 29.33 -1.15 24.67
C SER A 113 27.97 -0.45 24.86
N GLY A 114 27.07 -0.53 23.87
CA GLY A 114 25.75 0.11 23.89
C GLY A 114 25.76 1.58 23.48
N ALA A 115 26.87 2.09 22.95
CA ALA A 115 26.94 3.46 22.45
C ALA A 115 26.38 3.54 21.02
N LEU A 116 25.56 4.55 20.75
CA LEU A 116 25.06 4.84 19.41
C LEU A 116 26.23 5.20 18.48
N VAL A 117 26.36 4.49 17.37
CA VAL A 117 27.39 4.68 16.34
C VAL A 117 26.85 5.57 15.23
N THR A 118 25.73 5.18 14.64
CA THR A 118 25.11 5.90 13.53
C THR A 118 23.62 5.64 13.46
N LYS A 119 22.93 6.42 12.62
CA LYS A 119 21.53 6.20 12.28
C LYS A 119 21.40 6.11 10.77
N GLY A 120 20.51 5.24 10.32
CA GLY A 120 20.12 5.12 8.92
C GLY A 120 18.61 4.96 8.84
N GLY A 121 18.08 5.13 7.64
CA GLY A 121 16.68 4.81 7.40
C GLY A 121 16.34 4.97 5.94
N GLN A 122 15.25 4.34 5.54
CA GLN A 122 14.68 4.54 4.22
C GLN A 122 13.18 4.71 4.27
N GLN A 123 12.71 5.59 3.40
CA GLN A 123 11.30 5.75 3.09
C GLN A 123 11.07 5.27 1.65
N TRP A 124 10.08 4.42 1.46
CA TRP A 124 9.71 3.94 0.13
C TRP A 124 8.21 3.91 -0.04
N LYS A 125 7.78 3.88 -1.31
CA LYS A 125 6.37 3.78 -1.68
C LYS A 125 6.12 2.41 -2.30
N ILE A 126 5.05 1.77 -1.85
CA ILE A 126 4.49 0.60 -2.53
C ILE A 126 3.21 1.08 -3.20
N THR A 127 3.19 1.01 -4.53
CA THR A 127 1.99 1.27 -5.33
C THR A 127 1.41 -0.06 -5.80
N CYS A 128 0.20 -0.32 -5.36
CA CYS A 128 -0.65 -1.38 -5.85
C CYS A 128 -1.54 -0.81 -6.94
N GLU A 129 -1.37 -1.27 -8.17
CA GLU A 129 -2.30 -0.94 -9.24
C GLU A 129 -3.67 -1.53 -8.87
N PRO A 130 -4.76 -0.74 -8.94
CA PRO A 130 -6.09 -1.31 -8.80
C PRO A 130 -6.30 -2.49 -9.75
N PRO A 131 -7.14 -3.48 -9.39
CA PRO A 131 -7.66 -4.40 -10.39
C PRO A 131 -8.30 -3.61 -11.54
N PRO A 132 -8.29 -4.15 -12.78
CA PRO A 132 -8.79 -3.42 -13.93
C PRO A 132 -10.30 -3.15 -13.76
N GLY A 133 -10.63 -1.91 -13.38
CA GLY A 133 -11.94 -1.28 -13.51
C GLY A 133 -11.74 0.01 -14.29
N GLY A 134 -12.57 0.23 -15.30
CA GLY A 134 -12.38 1.32 -16.27
C GLY A 134 -13.01 2.65 -15.88
N GLU A 135 -13.78 2.71 -14.80
CA GLU A 135 -14.67 3.84 -14.53
C GLU A 135 -14.58 4.39 -13.11
N GLY A 136 -14.99 5.64 -12.94
CA GLY A 136 -15.10 6.30 -11.64
C GLY A 136 -15.67 7.69 -11.76
N CYS A 137 -16.74 7.95 -11.00
CA CYS A 137 -17.41 9.22 -10.99
C CYS A 137 -16.73 10.20 -10.03
N THR A 138 -16.46 11.42 -10.50
CA THR A 138 -15.80 12.45 -9.68
C THR A 138 -16.67 12.85 -8.48
N PRO A 139 -16.10 13.43 -7.42
CA PRO A 139 -16.91 14.02 -6.35
C PRO A 139 -17.87 15.11 -6.84
N GLY A 140 -17.57 15.74 -7.98
CA GLY A 140 -18.45 16.72 -8.62
C GLY A 140 -19.65 16.14 -9.32
N TYR A 141 -19.54 14.91 -9.80
CA TYR A 141 -20.68 14.16 -10.30
C TYR A 141 -21.64 13.87 -9.13
N TRP A 142 -21.17 13.13 -8.11
CA TRP A 142 -22.02 12.64 -7.03
C TRP A 142 -22.73 13.72 -6.21
N ARG A 143 -22.09 14.89 -6.00
CA ARG A 143 -22.72 15.99 -5.26
C ARG A 143 -23.86 16.68 -6.03
N ASN A 144 -23.93 16.48 -7.35
CA ASN A 144 -24.91 17.12 -8.23
C ASN A 144 -25.95 16.13 -8.79
N HIS A 145 -25.74 14.81 -8.61
CA HIS A 145 -26.63 13.74 -9.09
C HIS A 145 -27.08 12.88 -7.91
N PHE A 146 -27.98 13.43 -7.08
CA PHE A 146 -28.51 12.70 -5.93
C PHE A 146 -29.47 11.56 -6.33
N GLU A 147 -30.00 11.63 -7.55
CA GLU A 147 -30.82 10.62 -8.21
C GLU A 147 -30.09 9.28 -8.43
N ASP A 148 -28.76 9.29 -8.49
CA ASP A 148 -27.94 8.09 -8.72
C ASP A 148 -27.44 7.45 -7.42
N TRP A 149 -27.75 8.04 -6.27
CA TRP A 149 -27.39 7.46 -4.97
C TRP A 149 -28.20 6.19 -4.63
N PRO A 150 -29.52 6.11 -4.85
CA PRO A 150 -30.32 4.96 -4.42
C PRO A 150 -29.81 3.59 -4.90
N PRO A 151 -29.36 3.40 -6.16
CA PRO A 151 -28.78 2.13 -6.61
C PRO A 151 -27.53 1.69 -5.83
N THR A 152 -26.79 2.61 -5.22
CA THR A 152 -25.62 2.31 -4.39
C THR A 152 -26.00 1.74 -3.01
N GLY A 153 -27.25 1.93 -2.59
CA GLY A 153 -27.72 1.60 -1.23
C GLY A 153 -27.32 2.60 -0.15
N TYR A 154 -26.61 3.69 -0.50
CA TYR A 154 -26.22 4.77 0.41
C TYR A 154 -27.08 6.01 0.25
N SER A 155 -27.16 6.81 1.31
CA SER A 155 -27.95 8.05 1.39
C SER A 155 -27.09 9.24 1.80
N PRO A 156 -27.39 10.47 1.32
CA PRO A 156 -26.73 11.68 1.79
C PRO A 156 -26.83 11.92 3.30
N ALA A 157 -27.81 11.30 3.96
CA ALA A 157 -28.02 11.40 5.41
C ALA A 157 -27.16 10.41 6.22
N ASP A 158 -26.55 9.41 5.58
CA ASP A 158 -25.72 8.42 6.28
C ASP A 158 -24.51 9.09 6.93
N ILE A 159 -24.14 8.65 8.13
CA ILE A 159 -23.03 9.24 8.87
C ILE A 159 -21.71 8.69 8.36
N PHE A 160 -20.80 9.57 7.94
CA PHE A 160 -19.49 9.21 7.37
C PHE A 160 -18.72 8.27 8.29
N ASP A 161 -18.54 8.66 9.55
CA ASP A 161 -17.79 7.86 10.53
C ASP A 161 -18.44 6.50 10.82
N THR A 162 -19.76 6.38 10.68
CA THR A 162 -20.47 5.10 10.82
C THR A 162 -20.28 4.22 9.60
N VAL A 163 -20.43 4.77 8.39
CA VAL A 163 -20.27 4.05 7.12
C VAL A 163 -18.84 3.51 6.96
N PHE A 164 -17.85 4.33 7.30
CA PHE A 164 -16.45 3.98 7.16
C PHE A 164 -15.85 3.33 8.42
N GLY A 165 -16.56 3.27 9.54
CA GLY A 165 -16.02 2.73 10.80
C GLY A 165 -14.83 3.54 11.34
N THR A 166 -14.90 4.87 11.23
CA THR A 166 -13.86 5.82 11.65
C THR A 166 -14.34 6.70 12.80
N ALA A 167 -13.46 7.57 13.30
CA ALA A 167 -13.78 8.61 14.28
C ALA A 167 -13.08 9.92 13.89
N TYR A 168 -13.20 10.32 12.62
CA TYR A 168 -12.43 11.43 12.06
C TYR A 168 -13.08 12.79 12.29
N PHE A 169 -14.40 12.87 12.43
CA PHE A 169 -15.11 14.14 12.45
C PHE A 169 -15.87 14.34 13.77
N THR A 170 -15.63 15.47 14.42
CA THR A 170 -16.40 15.93 15.59
C THR A 170 -16.64 17.44 15.46
N PRO A 171 -17.89 17.90 15.23
CA PRO A 171 -19.11 17.11 15.04
C PRO A 171 -19.04 16.22 13.78
N THR A 172 -19.83 15.14 13.76
CA THR A 172 -19.83 14.17 12.66
C THR A 172 -20.34 14.79 11.36
N TYR A 173 -19.87 14.25 10.23
CA TYR A 173 -20.40 14.56 8.90
C TYR A 173 -21.36 13.47 8.43
N THR A 174 -22.39 13.88 7.70
CA THR A 174 -23.10 12.97 6.79
C THR A 174 -22.32 12.76 5.50
N LEU A 175 -22.61 11.74 4.70
CA LEU A 175 -22.02 11.55 3.37
C LEU A 175 -22.31 12.75 2.45
N GLY A 176 -23.51 13.32 2.52
CA GLY A 176 -23.87 14.55 1.79
C GLY A 176 -23.06 15.77 2.21
N GLN A 177 -22.64 15.87 3.48
CA GLN A 177 -21.72 16.91 3.94
C GLN A 177 -20.27 16.59 3.55
N ALA A 178 -19.87 15.33 3.63
CA ALA A 178 -18.54 14.83 3.29
C ALA A 178 -18.20 15.07 1.80
N ILE A 179 -19.12 14.76 0.89
CA ILE A 179 -18.95 14.97 -0.56
C ILE A 179 -18.82 16.46 -0.93
N ASN A 180 -19.36 17.37 -0.10
CA ASN A 180 -19.30 18.82 -0.30
C ASN A 180 -18.12 19.50 0.41
N GLN A 181 -17.25 18.75 1.08
CA GLN A 181 -16.12 19.34 1.79
C GLN A 181 -15.12 19.99 0.82
N GLY A 182 -14.64 21.18 1.19
CA GLY A 182 -13.55 21.89 0.51
C GLY A 182 -12.20 21.68 1.19
N GLY A 183 -11.12 22.06 0.50
CA GLY A 183 -9.75 22.01 1.05
C GLY A 183 -9.07 20.62 0.98
N GLY A 184 -8.02 20.46 1.80
CA GLY A 184 -7.11 19.31 1.85
C GLY A 184 -7.34 18.40 3.06
N GLY A 185 -6.37 17.52 3.37
CA GLY A 185 -6.37 16.67 4.57
C GLY A 185 -7.62 15.77 4.69
N LEU A 186 -8.18 15.67 5.90
CA LEU A 186 -9.40 14.90 6.17
C LEU A 186 -10.60 15.35 5.33
N ASN A 187 -10.70 16.63 4.99
CA ASN A 187 -11.78 17.12 4.12
C ASN A 187 -11.65 16.60 2.69
N ARG A 188 -10.41 16.47 2.19
CA ARG A 188 -10.15 15.80 0.91
C ARG A 188 -10.50 14.32 1.00
N LEU A 189 -10.11 13.64 2.09
CA LEU A 189 -10.45 12.25 2.34
C LEU A 189 -11.96 12.03 2.37
N ALA A 190 -12.71 12.86 3.10
CA ALA A 190 -14.16 12.81 3.14
C ALA A 190 -14.79 12.91 1.75
N ARG A 191 -14.33 13.88 0.96
CA ARG A 191 -14.87 14.13 -0.39
C ARG A 191 -14.60 12.97 -1.36
N HIS A 192 -13.34 12.57 -1.53
CA HIS A 192 -13.03 11.49 -2.48
C HIS A 192 -13.39 10.11 -1.94
N GLY A 193 -13.36 9.90 -0.63
CA GLY A 193 -13.82 8.66 0.00
C GLY A 193 -15.31 8.43 -0.23
N THR A 194 -16.13 9.48 -0.08
CA THR A 194 -17.56 9.38 -0.39
C THR A 194 -17.80 9.10 -1.88
N ALA A 195 -17.09 9.78 -2.79
CA ALA A 195 -17.20 9.53 -4.23
C ALA A 195 -16.77 8.10 -4.63
N ALA A 196 -15.70 7.61 -4.02
CA ALA A 196 -15.20 6.26 -4.25
C ALA A 196 -16.19 5.21 -3.75
N LEU A 197 -16.81 5.44 -2.59
CA LEU A 197 -17.81 4.54 -2.02
C LEU A 197 -19.01 4.40 -2.95
N LEU A 198 -19.54 5.53 -3.42
CA LEU A 198 -20.69 5.55 -4.34
C LEU A 198 -20.34 4.89 -5.68
N SER A 199 -19.17 5.18 -6.24
CA SER A 199 -18.71 4.54 -7.48
C SER A 199 -18.51 3.03 -7.32
N ALA A 200 -17.90 2.58 -6.23
CA ALA A 200 -17.69 1.15 -5.94
C ALA A 200 -18.99 0.38 -5.69
N ALA A 201 -20.04 1.07 -5.24
CA ALA A 201 -21.32 0.48 -4.90
C ALA A 201 -22.36 0.58 -6.02
N HIS A 202 -22.14 1.43 -7.03
CA HIS A 202 -23.10 1.62 -8.11
C HIS A 202 -23.06 0.43 -9.09
N PRO A 203 -24.20 -0.19 -9.44
CA PRO A 203 -24.23 -1.38 -10.30
C PRO A 203 -23.70 -1.13 -11.72
N ASP A 204 -23.81 0.11 -12.21
CA ASP A 204 -23.40 0.52 -13.56
C ASP A 204 -22.07 1.31 -13.60
N VAL A 205 -21.23 1.21 -12.56
CA VAL A 205 -19.90 1.83 -12.57
C VAL A 205 -18.86 0.73 -12.37
N ASP A 206 -18.01 0.52 -13.37
CA ASP A 206 -16.90 -0.44 -13.32
C ASP A 206 -15.71 0.13 -12.51
N TYR A 207 -15.94 0.33 -11.20
CA TYR A 207 -14.96 0.97 -10.33
C TYR A 207 -13.78 0.03 -10.01
N PRO A 208 -12.53 0.53 -10.04
CA PRO A 208 -11.33 -0.27 -9.78
C PRO A 208 -11.20 -0.83 -8.35
N TYR A 209 -12.09 -0.47 -7.43
CA TYR A 209 -12.04 -0.95 -6.04
C TYR A 209 -13.41 -1.43 -5.60
N THR A 210 -13.44 -2.51 -4.81
CA THR A 210 -14.65 -2.93 -4.12
C THR A 210 -15.01 -1.96 -2.99
N VAL A 211 -16.27 -1.97 -2.56
CA VAL A 211 -16.74 -1.20 -1.39
C VAL A 211 -15.88 -1.47 -0.15
N ALA A 212 -15.51 -2.73 0.10
CA ALA A 212 -14.70 -3.12 1.24
C ALA A 212 -13.28 -2.52 1.17
N GLU A 213 -12.66 -2.51 -0.02
CA GLU A 213 -11.36 -1.90 -0.24
C GLU A 213 -11.42 -0.38 -0.07
N VAL A 214 -12.47 0.28 -0.59
CA VAL A 214 -12.70 1.71 -0.36
C VAL A 214 -12.81 2.02 1.12
N ILE A 215 -13.58 1.24 1.88
CA ILE A 215 -13.70 1.43 3.33
C ILE A 215 -12.34 1.30 4.02
N PHE A 216 -11.59 0.25 3.71
CA PHE A 216 -10.24 0.06 4.25
C PHE A 216 -9.32 1.24 3.90
N MET A 217 -9.32 1.69 2.65
CA MET A 217 -8.53 2.83 2.20
C MET A 217 -8.91 4.11 2.93
N VAL A 218 -10.21 4.36 3.18
CA VAL A 218 -10.67 5.51 3.97
C VAL A 218 -10.22 5.40 5.43
N GLN A 219 -10.40 4.25 6.09
CA GLN A 219 -9.93 3.99 7.46
C GLN A 219 -8.41 4.15 7.60
N ALA A 220 -7.69 3.88 6.51
CA ALA A 220 -6.25 4.03 6.44
C ALA A 220 -5.82 5.46 6.06
N GLY A 221 -6.73 6.38 5.70
CA GLY A 221 -6.39 7.72 5.21
C GLY A 221 -5.73 7.73 3.82
N MET A 222 -5.94 6.69 3.01
CA MET A 222 -5.37 6.52 1.68
C MET A 222 -6.14 7.30 0.63
N ILE A 223 -5.79 8.58 0.50
CA ILE A 223 -6.56 9.49 -0.34
C ILE A 223 -6.18 9.49 -1.83
N ASP A 224 -4.89 9.40 -2.15
CA ASP A 224 -4.42 9.50 -3.53
C ASP A 224 -4.94 8.41 -4.47
N PRO A 225 -5.00 7.11 -4.09
CA PRO A 225 -5.57 6.10 -4.97
C PRO A 225 -7.06 6.30 -5.23
N LEU A 226 -7.83 6.69 -4.21
CA LEU A 226 -9.26 6.99 -4.35
C LEU A 226 -9.47 8.22 -5.24
N ALA A 227 -8.63 9.25 -5.08
CA ALA A 227 -8.70 10.43 -5.92
C ALA A 227 -8.38 10.10 -7.39
N ALA A 228 -7.39 9.26 -7.66
CA ALA A 228 -7.06 8.84 -9.03
C ALA A 228 -8.19 8.03 -9.68
N ALA A 229 -8.75 7.06 -8.96
CA ALA A 229 -9.85 6.23 -9.48
C ALA A 229 -11.11 7.03 -9.78
N ASN A 230 -11.42 8.06 -8.98
CA ASN A 230 -12.57 8.93 -9.21
C ASN A 230 -12.46 9.83 -10.46
N GLU A 231 -11.31 9.85 -11.13
CA GLU A 231 -11.06 10.66 -12.33
C GLU A 231 -10.93 9.80 -13.61
N LEU A 232 -11.26 8.50 -13.54
CA LEU A 232 -11.29 7.60 -14.70
C LEU A 232 -12.40 7.96 -15.69
N GLY A 233 -13.42 8.70 -15.23
CA GLY A 233 -14.64 8.99 -15.98
C GLY A 233 -15.66 7.88 -15.75
N CYS A 234 -16.94 8.21 -15.79
CA CYS A 234 -18.01 7.22 -15.64
C CYS A 234 -19.17 7.59 -16.55
N HIS A 235 -19.95 6.59 -16.94
CA HIS A 235 -21.19 6.77 -17.66
C HIS A 235 -22.31 6.01 -16.96
N ILE A 236 -23.09 6.72 -16.14
CA ILE A 236 -24.35 6.21 -15.61
C ILE A 236 -25.46 6.57 -16.63
N PRO A 237 -26.18 5.58 -17.18
CA PRO A 237 -27.19 5.78 -18.23
C PRO A 237 -28.54 6.31 -17.74
#